data_AF-B4JTQ8-F1
#
_entry.id   AF-B4JTQ8-F1
#
_cell.length_a   1.000
_cell.length_b   1.000
_cell.length_c   1.000
_cell.angle_alpha   90.00
_cell.angle_beta   90.00
_cell.angle_gamma   90.00
#
_symmetry.space_group_name_H-M   'P 1'
#
loop_
_entity.id
_entity.type
_entity.pdbx_description
1 polymer ?
#
loop_
_entity_poly.entity_id
_entity_poly.type
_entity_poly.pdbx_seq_one_letter_code
_entity_poly.pdbx_strand_id
1 'polypeptide(L)'
;MIAKVFLLALLVAVASATPVTQDTSMVGYRKAMDMFLDAWKKMIPCGFPSENIPVLAPLTTDFYAFNYNNGETNLVGNVSNIRILGLNNFQVLSGSYDPTTLRATFDVMFPELQILGSYEVEGTVGIGGLPLPIRQSVLINKKLSDWRFVGDYTFAQSLSNSNGLRLADFNLQYFVANVQAANWNKFMDIATNNYFNSFINSFSLLFTEEIQPYVNPMLEKSLVPTINNLLSNVDMTQLTNYLAMQAEMWNSADCKVLA
;
A
#
# COMPACT_ATOMS: atom_id res chain seq x y z
N MET A 1 -13.72 8.37 -10.37
CA MET A 1 -12.96 9.56 -9.94
C MET A 1 -12.39 9.36 -8.54
N ILE A 2 -13.20 8.90 -7.59
CA ILE A 2 -12.79 8.69 -6.20
C ILE A 2 -11.97 7.39 -5.99
N ALA A 3 -12.16 6.38 -6.85
CA ALA A 3 -11.27 5.19 -6.99
C ALA A 3 -9.75 5.54 -7.04
N LYS A 4 -9.40 6.74 -7.52
CA LYS A 4 -8.01 7.24 -7.63
C LYS A 4 -7.53 7.98 -6.38
N VAL A 5 -8.44 8.46 -5.53
CA VAL A 5 -8.15 9.03 -4.20
C VAL A 5 -7.76 7.91 -3.21
N PHE A 6 -8.24 6.68 -3.41
CA PHE A 6 -7.81 5.49 -2.64
C PHE A 6 -6.38 5.06 -2.91
N LEU A 7 -5.97 5.09 -4.18
CA LEU A 7 -4.57 4.89 -4.56
C LEU A 7 -3.68 6.03 -4.03
N LEU A 8 -4.24 7.21 -3.77
CA LEU A 8 -3.55 8.35 -3.15
C LEU A 8 -3.24 8.11 -1.67
N ALA A 9 -4.20 7.62 -0.89
CA ALA A 9 -4.01 7.34 0.54
C ALA A 9 -3.08 6.15 0.80
N LEU A 10 -2.94 5.23 -0.17
CA LEU A 10 -2.09 4.04 -0.06
C LEU A 10 -0.64 4.27 -0.51
N LEU A 11 -0.33 5.38 -1.18
CA LEU A 11 0.99 5.60 -1.79
C LEU A 11 1.65 6.94 -1.45
N VAL A 12 0.94 7.86 -0.80
CA VAL A 12 1.55 9.03 -0.17
C VAL A 12 0.84 9.28 1.15
N ALA A 13 1.42 8.80 2.25
CA ALA A 13 1.37 9.49 3.53
C ALA A 13 2.27 8.78 4.56
N VAL A 14 3.50 9.27 4.74
CA VAL A 14 4.17 9.17 6.04
C VAL A 14 5.07 10.37 6.23
N ALA A 15 5.03 11.00 7.41
CA ALA A 15 6.17 11.78 7.92
C ALA A 15 6.06 12.03 9.45
N SER A 16 6.76 11.27 10.32
CA SER A 16 6.84 11.56 11.77
C SER A 16 8.21 11.94 12.39
N ALA A 17 8.08 12.72 13.50
CA ALA A 17 9.03 13.21 14.53
C ALA A 17 10.24 14.07 14.06
N THR A 18 10.49 15.29 14.58
CA THR A 18 10.42 15.89 15.95
C THR A 18 9.92 17.36 15.91
N PRO A 19 9.74 18.10 17.04
CA PRO A 19 8.98 19.34 17.07
C PRO A 19 9.82 20.52 16.60
N VAL A 20 9.34 21.23 15.58
CA VAL A 20 9.79 22.59 15.29
C VAL A 20 8.58 23.50 15.46
N THR A 21 8.69 24.41 16.42
CA THR A 21 7.71 25.47 16.67
C THR A 21 7.52 26.28 15.39
N GLN A 22 6.34 26.21 14.79
CA GLN A 22 5.90 27.14 13.75
C GLN A 22 4.48 27.64 14.02
N ASP A 23 4.30 28.88 13.58
CA ASP A 23 3.34 29.90 13.98
C ASP A 23 1.86 29.49 13.86
N THR A 24 1.03 30.03 14.75
CA THR A 24 -0.31 29.55 15.12
C THR A 24 -1.46 29.90 14.16
N SER A 25 -1.21 30.30 12.90
CA SER A 25 -2.31 30.68 11.97
C SER A 25 -2.50 29.80 10.73
N MET A 26 -1.56 28.91 10.38
CA MET A 26 -1.74 27.93 9.29
C MET A 26 -1.08 26.59 9.67
N VAL A 27 -1.82 25.49 9.51
CA VAL A 27 -1.27 24.13 9.67
C VAL A 27 -0.27 23.90 8.52
N GLY A 28 1.00 23.62 8.81
CA GLY A 28 1.98 23.27 7.78
C GLY A 28 1.76 21.86 7.21
N TYR A 29 2.28 21.59 6.00
CA TYR A 29 2.07 20.32 5.28
C TYR A 29 2.25 19.07 6.13
N ARG A 30 3.35 19.00 6.89
CA ARG A 30 3.64 17.86 7.78
C ARG A 30 2.51 17.62 8.79
N LYS A 31 2.11 18.66 9.52
CA LYS A 31 1.06 18.55 10.53
C LYS A 31 -0.29 18.18 9.90
N ALA A 32 -0.60 18.70 8.72
CA ALA A 32 -1.81 18.34 7.99
C ALA A 32 -1.80 16.87 7.55
N MET A 33 -0.64 16.36 7.11
CA MET A 33 -0.47 14.96 6.76
C MET A 33 -0.62 14.04 7.99
N ASP A 34 -0.04 14.41 9.14
CA ASP A 34 -0.21 13.67 10.40
C ASP A 34 -1.70 13.58 10.78
N MET A 35 -2.41 14.71 10.75
CA MET A 35 -3.86 14.75 11.00
C MET A 35 -4.62 13.82 10.05
N PHE A 36 -4.29 13.88 8.75
CA PHE A 36 -4.92 13.05 7.73
C PHE A 36 -4.70 11.56 7.98
N LEU A 37 -3.47 11.15 8.30
CA LEU A 37 -3.12 9.77 8.60
C LEU A 37 -3.83 9.21 9.82
N ASP A 38 -3.87 9.99 10.90
CA ASP A 38 -4.55 9.59 12.13
C ASP A 38 -6.06 9.46 11.90
N ALA A 39 -6.64 10.36 11.13
CA ALA A 39 -8.05 10.31 10.76
C ALA A 39 -8.34 9.12 9.82
N TRP A 40 -7.48 8.90 8.82
CA TRP A 40 -7.57 7.78 7.89
C TRP A 40 -7.55 6.45 8.63
N LYS A 41 -6.60 6.27 9.54
CA LYS A 41 -6.46 5.06 10.37
C LYS A 41 -7.75 4.72 11.13
N LYS A 42 -8.45 5.73 11.63
CA LYS A 42 -9.74 5.58 12.33
C LYS A 42 -10.91 5.32 11.37
N MET A 43 -10.88 5.92 10.18
CA MET A 43 -11.99 5.88 9.22
C MET A 43 -12.05 4.57 8.42
N ILE A 44 -10.90 4.01 8.01
CA ILE A 44 -10.87 2.85 7.11
C ILE A 44 -11.58 1.58 7.58
N PRO A 45 -11.78 1.28 8.89
CA PRO A 45 -12.63 0.18 9.31
C PRO A 45 -14.13 0.41 9.06
N CYS A 46 -14.56 1.67 8.94
CA CYS A 46 -15.95 2.06 8.69
C CYS A 46 -16.21 2.39 7.21
N GLY A 47 -15.17 2.77 6.46
CA GLY A 47 -15.33 3.39 5.15
C GLY A 47 -15.96 4.78 5.25
N PHE A 48 -16.25 5.38 4.10
CA PHE A 48 -16.88 6.71 3.98
C PHE A 48 -17.75 6.76 2.70
N PRO A 49 -19.02 6.32 2.76
CA PRO A 49 -19.87 6.18 1.59
C PRO A 49 -20.13 7.47 0.80
N SER A 50 -20.16 8.64 1.46
CA SER A 50 -20.31 9.95 0.79
C SER A 50 -19.21 10.23 -0.22
N GLU A 51 -18.02 9.65 -0.02
CA GLU A 51 -16.92 9.70 -0.96
C GLU A 51 -16.65 8.33 -1.59
N ASN A 52 -17.61 7.39 -1.59
CA ASN A 52 -17.40 6.05 -2.15
C ASN A 52 -16.17 5.31 -1.57
N ILE A 53 -15.82 5.59 -0.30
CA ILE A 53 -14.78 4.87 0.44
C ILE A 53 -15.36 3.58 1.00
N PRO A 54 -14.96 2.40 0.47
CA PRO A 54 -15.38 1.14 1.06
C PRO A 54 -14.65 0.90 2.38
N VAL A 55 -15.12 -0.09 3.14
CA VAL A 55 -14.36 -0.61 4.28
C VAL A 55 -13.05 -1.23 3.75
N LEU A 56 -11.92 -0.81 4.33
CA LEU A 56 -10.58 -1.32 3.98
C LEU A 56 -9.92 -2.07 5.14
N ALA A 57 -10.55 -2.16 6.30
CA ALA A 57 -10.06 -2.91 7.45
C ALA A 57 -11.21 -3.69 8.13
N PRO A 58 -11.47 -4.95 7.72
CA PRO A 58 -10.75 -5.70 6.69
C PRO A 58 -11.06 -5.21 5.27
N LEU A 59 -10.06 -5.27 4.38
CA LEU A 59 -10.30 -5.17 2.94
C LEU A 59 -10.75 -6.56 2.45
N THR A 60 -11.90 -6.61 1.78
CA THR A 60 -12.48 -7.86 1.28
C THR A 60 -12.66 -7.83 -0.23
N THR A 61 -12.36 -8.94 -0.88
CA THR A 61 -12.68 -9.18 -2.30
C THR A 61 -13.30 -10.56 -2.45
N ASP A 62 -14.58 -10.61 -2.82
CA ASP A 62 -15.32 -11.86 -2.93
C ASP A 62 -14.79 -12.74 -4.06
N PHE A 63 -14.56 -12.16 -5.23
CA PHE A 63 -14.07 -12.87 -6.40
C PHE A 63 -13.37 -11.91 -7.36
N TYR A 64 -12.20 -12.32 -7.86
CA TYR A 64 -11.51 -11.62 -8.95
C TYR A 64 -10.85 -12.65 -9.86
N ALA A 65 -11.33 -12.74 -11.10
CA ALA A 65 -10.69 -13.51 -12.14
C ALA A 65 -9.56 -12.71 -12.78
N PHE A 66 -8.45 -13.38 -13.09
CA PHE A 66 -7.31 -12.78 -13.77
C PHE A 66 -6.85 -13.64 -14.94
N ASN A 67 -6.34 -12.95 -15.96
CA ASN A 67 -5.65 -13.54 -17.08
C ASN A 67 -4.37 -12.72 -17.29
N TYR A 68 -3.23 -13.31 -16.93
CA TYR A 68 -1.92 -12.68 -17.00
C TYR A 68 -1.10 -13.35 -18.09
N ASN A 69 -0.58 -12.56 -19.03
CA ASN A 69 0.31 -13.03 -20.06
C ASN A 69 1.39 -12.00 -20.34
N ASN A 70 2.66 -12.39 -20.20
CA ASN A 70 3.82 -11.56 -20.55
C ASN A 70 4.78 -12.27 -21.52
N GLY A 71 4.30 -13.26 -22.28
CA GLY A 71 5.11 -14.07 -23.20
C GLY A 71 5.80 -15.27 -22.53
N GLU A 72 6.52 -15.04 -21.43
CA GLU A 72 7.22 -16.11 -20.69
C GLU A 72 6.34 -16.81 -19.66
N THR A 73 5.38 -16.07 -19.09
CA THR A 73 4.42 -16.53 -18.10
C THR A 73 3.01 -16.27 -18.61
N ASN A 74 2.18 -17.31 -18.60
CA ASN A 74 0.77 -17.28 -18.96
C ASN A 74 -0.02 -17.96 -17.85
N LEU A 75 -0.82 -17.19 -17.11
CA LEU A 75 -1.58 -17.65 -15.97
C LEU A 75 -3.04 -17.24 -16.10
N VAL A 76 -3.94 -18.20 -15.97
CA VAL A 76 -5.37 -17.97 -15.88
C VAL A 76 -5.84 -18.48 -14.54
N GLY A 77 -6.64 -17.69 -13.85
CA GLY A 77 -7.07 -18.07 -12.52
C GLY A 77 -8.06 -17.11 -11.90
N ASN A 78 -8.35 -17.36 -10.64
CA ASN A 78 -9.15 -16.49 -9.81
C ASN A 78 -8.61 -16.47 -8.37
N VAL A 79 -8.95 -15.39 -7.68
CA VAL A 79 -8.88 -15.31 -6.23
C VAL A 79 -10.30 -15.19 -5.70
N SER A 80 -10.57 -15.84 -4.58
CA SER A 80 -11.90 -15.89 -3.95
C SER A 80 -11.80 -15.64 -2.45
N ASN A 81 -12.80 -14.97 -1.89
CA ASN A 81 -12.93 -14.70 -0.46
C ASN A 81 -11.66 -14.09 0.16
N ILE A 82 -11.01 -13.18 -0.57
CA ILE A 82 -9.81 -12.52 -0.07
C ILE A 82 -10.22 -11.60 1.07
N ARG A 83 -9.51 -11.72 2.20
CA ARG A 83 -9.65 -10.84 3.35
C ARG A 83 -8.27 -10.43 3.83
N ILE A 84 -8.01 -9.13 3.79
CA ILE A 84 -6.76 -8.53 4.28
C ILE A 84 -7.06 -7.81 5.59
N LEU A 85 -6.42 -8.26 6.65
CA LEU A 85 -6.52 -7.74 8.01
C LEU A 85 -5.26 -6.92 8.35
N GLY A 86 -5.42 -5.91 9.21
CA GLY A 86 -4.30 -5.14 9.76
C GLY A 86 -3.94 -3.86 8.98
N LEU A 87 -4.65 -3.53 7.90
CA LEU A 87 -4.39 -2.30 7.12
C LEU A 87 -4.57 -1.02 7.94
N ASN A 88 -5.36 -1.05 9.01
CA ASN A 88 -5.54 0.05 9.96
C ASN A 88 -4.56 0.05 11.13
N ASN A 89 -3.60 -0.88 11.16
CA ASN A 89 -2.63 -1.00 12.25
C ASN A 89 -1.25 -0.44 11.91
N PHE A 90 -1.13 0.31 10.80
CA PHE A 90 0.14 0.93 10.42
C PHE A 90 0.65 1.91 11.49
N GLN A 91 1.96 2.05 11.53
CA GLN A 91 2.71 2.91 12.42
C GLN A 91 3.59 3.82 11.58
N VAL A 92 3.53 5.12 11.88
CA VAL A 92 4.34 6.16 11.27
C VAL A 92 5.61 6.26 12.12
N LEU A 93 6.70 5.61 11.68
CA LEU A 93 7.95 5.51 12.45
C LEU A 93 8.75 6.81 12.36
N SER A 94 8.90 7.34 11.14
CA SER A 94 9.52 8.63 10.92
C SER A 94 9.09 9.33 9.63
N GLY A 95 9.54 10.57 9.47
CA GLY A 95 9.61 11.32 8.24
C GLY A 95 9.45 12.83 8.44
N SER A 96 9.78 13.56 7.38
CA SER A 96 10.02 14.99 7.44
C SER A 96 9.53 15.70 6.19
N TYR A 97 9.43 17.01 6.27
CA TYR A 97 9.18 17.88 5.13
C TYR A 97 10.05 19.13 5.27
N ASP A 98 10.84 19.41 4.24
CA ASP A 98 11.62 20.65 4.14
C ASP A 98 10.92 21.60 3.15
N PRO A 99 10.35 22.73 3.62
CA PRO A 99 9.66 23.67 2.75
C PRO A 99 10.60 24.41 1.78
N THR A 100 11.92 24.37 2.00
CA THR A 100 12.91 25.02 1.13
C THR A 100 13.21 24.16 -0.09
N THR A 101 13.44 22.86 0.13
CA THR A 101 13.73 21.91 -0.95
C THR A 101 12.47 21.24 -1.49
N LEU A 102 11.33 21.41 -0.82
CA LEU A 102 10.06 20.73 -1.08
C LEU A 102 10.15 19.19 -1.02
N ARG A 103 11.18 18.68 -0.35
CA ARG A 103 11.41 17.24 -0.18
C ARG A 103 10.70 16.73 1.05
N ALA A 104 10.02 15.59 0.91
CA ALA A 104 9.41 14.86 1.99
C ALA A 104 10.06 13.47 2.13
N THR A 105 10.22 13.01 3.36
CA THR A 105 10.69 11.65 3.67
C THR A 105 9.65 10.94 4.52
N PHE A 106 9.62 9.61 4.42
CA PHE A 106 8.53 8.80 4.95
C PHE A 106 9.01 7.42 5.40
N ASP A 107 8.52 6.93 6.53
CA ASP A 107 8.86 5.61 7.09
C ASP A 107 7.65 5.02 7.84
N VAL A 108 6.88 4.17 7.15
CA VAL A 108 5.71 3.46 7.71
C VAL A 108 6.00 2.01 7.89
N MET A 109 5.43 1.42 8.93
CA MET A 109 5.44 -0.01 9.15
C MET A 109 4.05 -0.54 9.42
N PHE A 110 3.71 -1.67 8.82
CA PHE A 110 2.61 -2.51 9.22
C PHE A 110 3.16 -3.61 10.14
N PRO A 111 2.86 -3.59 11.45
CA PRO A 111 3.38 -4.59 12.39
C PRO A 111 2.92 -6.00 11.99
N GLU A 112 1.69 -6.10 11.50
CA GLU A 112 1.09 -7.36 11.11
C GLU A 112 0.03 -7.13 10.04
N LEU A 113 0.17 -7.82 8.91
CA LEU A 113 -0.92 -8.03 7.95
C LEU A 113 -1.23 -9.51 7.84
N GLN A 114 -2.50 -9.86 7.84
CA GLN A 114 -2.94 -11.22 7.55
C GLN A 114 -3.79 -11.23 6.29
N ILE A 115 -3.39 -12.06 5.33
CA ILE A 115 -4.07 -12.30 4.07
C ILE A 115 -4.70 -13.69 4.15
N LEU A 116 -6.02 -13.72 4.09
CA LEU A 116 -6.83 -14.92 4.04
C LEU A 116 -7.54 -15.02 2.69
N GLY A 117 -7.89 -16.24 2.28
CA GLY A 117 -8.77 -16.47 1.14
C GLY A 117 -8.38 -17.74 0.40
N SER A 118 -8.64 -17.79 -0.90
CA SER A 118 -8.22 -18.89 -1.77
C SER A 118 -7.88 -18.41 -3.16
N TYR A 119 -7.06 -19.17 -3.87
CA TYR A 119 -6.83 -18.95 -5.29
C TYR A 119 -6.83 -20.27 -6.06
N GLU A 120 -7.28 -20.17 -7.30
CA GLU A 120 -7.11 -21.22 -8.31
C GLU A 120 -6.34 -20.62 -9.48
N VAL A 121 -5.28 -21.29 -9.91
CA VAL A 121 -4.47 -20.84 -11.03
C VAL A 121 -3.99 -22.04 -11.83
N GLU A 122 -4.02 -21.89 -13.14
CA GLU A 122 -3.40 -22.80 -14.09
C GLU A 122 -2.66 -22.03 -15.18
N GLY A 123 -1.66 -22.68 -15.76
CA GLY A 123 -0.90 -22.11 -16.87
C GLY A 123 0.57 -22.50 -16.82
N THR A 124 1.42 -21.59 -17.27
CA THR A 124 2.87 -21.79 -17.40
C THR A 124 3.62 -20.61 -16.81
N VAL A 125 4.63 -20.86 -16.00
CA VAL A 125 5.54 -19.84 -15.46
C VAL A 125 6.92 -20.02 -16.08
N GLY A 126 7.52 -18.94 -16.58
CA GLY A 126 8.90 -18.94 -17.05
C GLY A 126 9.86 -18.76 -15.88
N ILE A 127 10.68 -19.77 -15.58
CA ILE A 127 11.75 -19.69 -14.58
C ILE A 127 13.08 -19.95 -15.27
N GLY A 128 13.95 -18.94 -15.33
CA GLY A 128 15.27 -19.06 -15.98
C GLY A 128 15.19 -19.44 -17.46
N GLY A 129 14.16 -18.98 -18.18
CA GLY A 129 13.92 -19.32 -19.59
C GLY A 129 13.24 -20.69 -19.81
N LEU A 130 12.93 -21.44 -18.75
CA LEU A 130 12.22 -22.72 -18.84
C LEU A 130 10.72 -22.53 -18.54
N PRO A 131 9.82 -22.96 -19.44
CA PRO A 131 8.39 -22.95 -19.17
C PRO A 131 8.00 -24.10 -18.25
N LEU A 132 7.46 -23.79 -17.07
CA LEU A 132 6.99 -24.77 -16.10
C LEU A 132 5.46 -24.71 -15.98
N PRO A 133 4.73 -25.79 -16.29
CA PRO A 133 3.30 -25.83 -16.09
C PRO A 133 2.97 -25.82 -14.60
N ILE A 134 1.97 -25.03 -14.21
CA ILE A 134 1.45 -24.99 -12.86
C ILE A 134 -0.07 -25.21 -12.88
N ARG A 135 -0.57 -25.94 -11.88
CA ARG A 135 -1.99 -26.02 -11.56
C ARG A 135 -2.14 -26.09 -10.06
N GLN A 136 -2.75 -25.08 -9.46
CA GLN A 136 -2.86 -24.94 -8.02
C GLN A 136 -4.27 -24.48 -7.65
N SER A 137 -4.86 -25.11 -6.63
CA SER A 137 -6.05 -24.64 -5.91
C SER A 137 -5.71 -24.64 -4.43
N VAL A 138 -5.55 -23.46 -3.82
CA VAL A 138 -4.87 -23.29 -2.53
C VAL A 138 -5.65 -22.33 -1.63
N LEU A 139 -5.77 -22.70 -0.34
CA LEU A 139 -6.19 -21.78 0.72
C LEU A 139 -5.03 -20.88 1.11
N ILE A 140 -5.27 -19.58 1.11
CA ILE A 140 -4.32 -18.56 1.56
C ILE A 140 -4.54 -18.34 3.05
N ASN A 141 -3.49 -18.56 3.82
CA ASN A 141 -3.34 -18.00 5.16
C ASN A 141 -1.90 -17.55 5.29
N LYS A 142 -1.67 -16.28 4.96
CA LYS A 142 -0.34 -15.67 4.97
C LYS A 142 -0.32 -14.52 5.95
N LYS A 143 0.70 -14.47 6.79
CA LYS A 143 0.95 -13.38 7.72
C LYS A 143 2.27 -12.73 7.37
N LEU A 144 2.24 -11.42 7.15
CA LEU A 144 3.42 -10.58 6.99
C LEU A 144 3.63 -9.86 8.31
N SER A 145 4.85 -9.90 8.85
CA SER A 145 5.21 -9.19 10.08
C SER A 145 6.26 -8.13 9.78
N ASP A 146 6.11 -6.97 10.41
CA ASP A 146 6.96 -5.79 10.26
C ASP A 146 7.24 -5.44 8.79
N TRP A 147 6.17 -5.26 8.01
CA TRP A 147 6.29 -4.79 6.64
C TRP A 147 6.47 -3.28 6.62
N ARG A 148 7.70 -2.84 6.38
CA ARG A 148 8.14 -1.45 6.45
C ARG A 148 8.35 -0.88 5.05
N PHE A 149 7.99 0.38 4.89
CA PHE A 149 8.13 1.19 3.68
C PHE A 149 8.89 2.45 4.04
N VAL A 150 10.07 2.63 3.44
CA VAL A 150 10.93 3.79 3.64
C VAL A 150 11.13 4.46 2.30
N GLY A 151 10.87 5.76 2.22
CA GLY A 151 10.99 6.46 0.96
C GLY A 151 11.04 7.96 1.09
N ASP A 152 11.13 8.60 -0.06
CA ASP A 152 11.15 10.04 -0.20
C ASP A 152 10.60 10.48 -1.56
N TYR A 153 10.16 11.72 -1.61
CA TYR A 153 9.71 12.36 -2.84
C TYR A 153 9.90 13.87 -2.74
N THR A 154 9.98 14.53 -3.89
CA THR A 154 10.09 15.99 -3.98
C THR A 154 8.87 16.55 -4.69
N PHE A 155 8.28 17.63 -4.18
CA PHE A 155 7.30 18.37 -4.97
C PHE A 155 7.99 19.25 -6.00
N ALA A 156 7.50 19.18 -7.24
CA ALA A 156 7.90 20.05 -8.33
C ALA A 156 6.67 20.68 -8.97
N GLN A 157 6.89 21.68 -9.82
CA GLN A 157 5.83 22.27 -10.62
C GLN A 157 5.24 21.24 -11.60
N SER A 158 3.93 21.24 -11.73
CA SER A 158 3.19 20.42 -12.70
C SER A 158 3.64 20.75 -14.13
N LEU A 159 3.66 19.73 -15.00
CA LEU A 159 4.01 19.89 -16.40
C LEU A 159 2.90 20.53 -17.24
N SER A 160 1.66 20.53 -16.74
CA SER A 160 0.47 21.04 -17.46
C SER A 160 -0.03 22.39 -16.94
N ASN A 161 0.37 22.79 -15.73
CA ASN A 161 -0.09 24.04 -15.11
C ASN A 161 0.99 24.55 -14.14
N SER A 162 1.44 25.80 -14.34
CA SER A 162 2.51 26.39 -13.54
C SER A 162 2.16 26.60 -12.06
N ASN A 163 0.87 26.61 -11.70
CA ASN A 163 0.45 26.74 -10.31
C ASN A 163 0.19 25.39 -9.63
N GLY A 164 0.20 24.29 -10.39
CA GLY A 164 -0.02 22.95 -9.86
C GLY A 164 1.26 22.26 -9.41
N LEU A 165 1.08 21.18 -8.67
CA LEU A 165 2.16 20.34 -8.16
C LEU A 165 2.26 19.03 -8.94
N ARG A 166 3.42 18.39 -8.81
CA ARG A 166 3.66 16.99 -9.14
C ARG A 166 4.70 16.41 -8.19
N LEU A 167 4.71 15.10 -8.06
CA LEU A 167 5.82 14.36 -7.49
C LEU A 167 6.96 14.25 -8.52
N ALA A 168 8.17 14.49 -8.04
CA ALA A 168 9.45 14.24 -8.67
C ALA A 168 10.30 13.37 -7.75
N ASP A 169 11.29 12.67 -8.32
CA ASP A 169 12.30 11.92 -7.57
C ASP A 169 11.72 10.98 -6.50
N PHE A 170 10.62 10.28 -6.86
CA PHE A 170 9.95 9.36 -5.96
C PHE A 170 10.79 8.10 -5.79
N ASN A 171 11.14 7.79 -4.54
CA ASN A 171 11.88 6.60 -4.17
C ASN A 171 11.15 5.84 -3.07
N LEU A 172 11.03 4.53 -3.24
CA LEU A 172 10.49 3.63 -2.24
C LEU A 172 11.38 2.40 -2.09
N GLN A 173 11.74 2.12 -0.85
CA GLN A 173 12.28 0.85 -0.40
C GLN A 173 11.28 0.20 0.53
N TYR A 174 11.20 -1.12 0.50
CA TYR A 174 10.37 -1.85 1.44
C TYR A 174 11.13 -3.04 2.02
N PHE A 175 10.75 -3.41 3.24
CA PHE A 175 11.39 -4.44 4.02
C PHE A 175 10.31 -5.29 4.67
N VAL A 176 10.44 -6.61 4.61
CA VAL A 176 9.54 -7.53 5.32
C VAL A 176 10.40 -8.35 6.26
N ALA A 177 10.18 -8.25 7.57
CA ALA A 177 10.98 -9.02 8.52
C ALA A 177 10.63 -10.50 8.49
N ASN A 178 9.36 -10.83 8.31
CA ASN A 178 8.89 -12.21 8.31
C ASN A 178 7.65 -12.42 7.45
N VAL A 179 7.62 -13.55 6.75
CA VAL A 179 6.43 -14.08 6.07
C VAL A 179 6.15 -15.45 6.66
N GLN A 180 4.93 -15.67 7.13
CA GLN A 180 4.47 -16.96 7.61
C GLN A 180 3.32 -17.44 6.74
N ALA A 181 3.51 -18.57 6.06
CA ALA A 181 2.45 -19.29 5.39
C ALA A 181 1.96 -20.45 6.28
N ALA A 182 0.65 -20.50 6.51
CA ALA A 182 -0.01 -21.60 7.19
C ALA A 182 -0.85 -22.40 6.19
N ASN A 183 -0.20 -23.31 5.44
CA ASN A 183 -0.93 -24.23 4.58
C ASN A 183 -1.48 -25.38 5.44
N TRP A 184 -2.76 -25.33 5.81
CA TRP A 184 -3.40 -26.45 6.50
C TRP A 184 -3.61 -27.63 5.54
N ASN A 185 -3.02 -28.79 5.86
CA ASN A 185 -3.35 -30.13 5.36
C ASN A 185 -3.35 -30.38 3.84
N LYS A 186 -2.54 -29.66 3.04
CA LYS A 186 -2.46 -29.94 1.60
C LYS A 186 -1.38 -30.97 1.23
N PHE A 187 -0.33 -31.13 2.05
CA PHE A 187 0.74 -32.09 1.81
C PHE A 187 0.70 -33.23 2.83
N MET A 188 1.12 -34.42 2.39
CA MET A 188 0.71 -35.74 2.91
C MET A 188 0.92 -35.98 4.42
N ASP A 189 1.87 -35.30 5.08
CA ASP A 189 2.11 -35.40 6.52
C ASP A 189 2.61 -34.07 7.16
N ILE A 190 2.68 -34.03 8.49
CA ILE A 190 3.06 -32.84 9.28
C ILE A 190 4.48 -32.36 8.92
N ALA A 191 5.43 -33.28 8.73
CA ALA A 191 6.81 -32.95 8.41
C ALA A 191 6.92 -32.26 7.03
N THR A 192 6.21 -32.78 6.03
CA THR A 192 6.16 -32.21 4.68
C THR A 192 5.51 -30.84 4.69
N ASN A 193 4.38 -30.67 5.41
CA ASN A 193 3.74 -29.36 5.56
C ASN A 193 4.67 -28.34 6.23
N ASN A 194 5.39 -28.73 7.29
CA ASN A 194 6.34 -27.85 7.97
C ASN A 194 7.52 -27.45 7.05
N TYR A 195 8.05 -28.39 6.28
CA TYR A 195 9.10 -28.10 5.29
C TYR A 195 8.60 -27.10 4.23
N PHE A 196 7.44 -27.33 3.63
CA PHE A 196 6.90 -26.41 2.61
C PHE A 196 6.53 -25.04 3.17
N ASN A 197 5.99 -24.97 4.38
CA ASN A 197 5.75 -23.68 5.05
C ASN A 197 7.08 -22.93 5.25
N SER A 198 8.12 -23.61 5.75
CA SER A 198 9.46 -23.01 5.90
C SER A 198 10.06 -22.57 4.56
N PHE A 199 9.94 -23.40 3.51
CA PHE A 199 10.41 -23.07 2.17
C PHE A 199 9.70 -21.85 1.61
N ILE A 200 8.36 -21.78 1.71
CA ILE A 200 7.58 -20.63 1.25
C ILE A 200 7.95 -19.37 2.02
N ASN A 201 8.17 -19.46 3.33
CA ASN A 201 8.57 -18.31 4.15
C ASN A 201 9.92 -17.76 3.67
N SER A 202 10.95 -18.61 3.59
CA SER A 202 12.28 -18.19 3.13
C SER A 202 12.28 -17.71 1.68
N PHE A 203 11.58 -18.41 0.79
CA PHE A 203 11.47 -18.01 -0.62
C PHE A 203 10.71 -16.68 -0.79
N SER A 204 9.67 -16.45 0.01
CA SER A 204 8.93 -15.17 -0.03
C SER A 204 9.82 -14.00 0.38
N LEU A 205 10.71 -14.19 1.37
CA LEU A 205 11.67 -13.16 1.77
C LEU A 205 12.71 -12.91 0.66
N LEU A 206 13.26 -13.97 0.06
CA LEU A 206 14.17 -13.82 -1.09
C LEU A 206 13.49 -13.08 -2.26
N PHE A 207 12.24 -13.43 -2.55
CA PHE A 207 11.47 -12.75 -3.60
C PHE A 207 11.28 -11.27 -3.29
N THR A 208 11.11 -10.90 -2.01
CA THR A 208 10.99 -9.47 -1.67
C THR A 208 12.25 -8.67 -1.96
N GLU A 209 13.43 -9.23 -1.67
CA GLU A 209 14.71 -8.59 -1.98
C GLU A 209 14.95 -8.48 -3.49
N GLU A 210 14.67 -9.56 -4.23
CA GLU A 210 14.85 -9.63 -5.69
C GLU A 210 13.95 -8.67 -6.47
N ILE A 211 12.72 -8.39 -6.00
CA ILE A 211 11.85 -7.47 -6.73
C ILE A 211 12.13 -5.99 -6.46
N GLN A 212 12.93 -5.66 -5.44
CA GLN A 212 13.19 -4.27 -5.04
C GLN A 212 13.70 -3.37 -6.18
N PRO A 213 14.62 -3.81 -7.08
CA PRO A 213 15.04 -3.01 -8.24
C PRO A 213 13.90 -2.67 -9.22
N TYR A 214 12.81 -3.44 -9.22
CA TYR A 214 11.67 -3.27 -10.11
C TYR A 214 10.54 -2.43 -9.50
N VAL A 215 10.54 -2.21 -8.17
CA VAL A 215 9.48 -1.47 -7.46
C VAL A 215 9.40 -0.02 -7.92
N ASN A 216 10.49 0.74 -7.87
CA ASN A 216 10.48 2.15 -8.26
C ASN A 216 10.06 2.34 -9.73
N PRO A 217 10.65 1.64 -10.73
CA PRO A 217 10.19 1.72 -12.11
C PRO A 217 8.70 1.38 -12.30
N MET A 218 8.19 0.38 -11.57
CA MET A 218 6.77 0.01 -11.62
C MET A 218 5.87 1.15 -11.09
N LEU A 219 6.25 1.76 -9.97
CA LEU A 219 5.50 2.86 -9.35
C LEU A 219 5.59 4.14 -10.19
N GLU A 220 6.76 4.45 -10.77
CA GLU A 220 6.93 5.56 -11.71
C GLU A 220 6.05 5.42 -12.96
N LYS A 221 5.86 4.19 -13.45
CA LYS A 221 5.01 3.94 -14.61
C LYS A 221 3.52 3.94 -14.30
N SER A 222 3.13 3.50 -13.11
CA SER A 222 1.72 3.19 -12.79
C SER A 222 1.11 4.20 -11.83
N LEU A 223 1.78 4.46 -10.72
CA LEU A 223 1.27 5.28 -9.64
C LEU A 223 1.56 6.76 -9.85
N VAL A 224 2.84 7.12 -10.01
CA VAL A 224 3.29 8.52 -10.01
C VAL A 224 2.51 9.37 -11.02
N PRO A 225 2.20 8.90 -12.25
CA PRO A 225 1.39 9.66 -13.19
C PRO A 225 -0.04 9.90 -12.69
N THR A 226 -0.61 8.94 -11.97
CA THR A 226 -1.95 9.08 -11.37
C THR A 226 -1.97 10.16 -10.30
N ILE A 227 -0.96 10.19 -9.42
CA ILE A 227 -0.83 11.23 -8.39
C ILE A 227 -0.58 12.60 -9.05
N ASN A 228 0.34 12.66 -10.01
CA ASN A 228 0.69 13.91 -10.69
C ASN A 228 -0.51 14.53 -11.43
N ASN A 229 -1.39 13.71 -12.00
CA ASN A 229 -2.63 14.20 -12.60
C ASN A 229 -3.56 14.85 -11.56
N LEU A 230 -3.63 14.32 -10.34
CA LEU A 230 -4.47 14.87 -9.28
C LEU A 230 -3.88 16.14 -8.66
N LEU A 231 -2.56 16.19 -8.53
CA LEU A 231 -1.84 17.38 -8.04
C LEU A 231 -1.74 18.50 -9.10
N SER A 232 -2.02 18.19 -10.37
CA SER A 232 -1.74 19.06 -11.52
C SER A 232 -2.39 20.45 -11.45
N ASN A 233 -3.43 20.66 -10.65
CA ASN A 233 -4.12 21.94 -10.47
C ASN A 233 -4.22 22.36 -9.00
N VAL A 234 -3.38 21.77 -8.14
CA VAL A 234 -3.39 21.97 -6.69
C VAL A 234 -2.05 22.55 -6.28
N ASP A 235 -2.06 23.70 -5.60
CA ASP A 235 -0.88 24.27 -4.96
C ASP A 235 -0.64 23.71 -3.54
N MET A 236 0.50 24.04 -2.91
CA MET A 236 0.83 23.49 -1.58
C MET A 236 -0.14 23.93 -0.49
N THR A 237 -0.71 25.13 -0.58
CA THR A 237 -1.68 25.63 0.40
C THR A 237 -2.98 24.85 0.27
N GLN A 238 -3.45 24.67 -0.97
CA GLN A 238 -4.65 23.88 -1.27
C GLN A 238 -4.48 22.42 -0.84
N LEU A 239 -3.33 21.80 -1.11
CA LEU A 239 -3.03 20.43 -0.66
C LEU A 239 -3.06 20.32 0.86
N THR A 240 -2.39 21.25 1.55
CA THR A 240 -2.30 21.25 3.01
C THR A 240 -3.67 21.47 3.65
N ASN A 241 -4.46 22.41 3.13
CA ASN A 241 -5.82 22.65 3.58
C ASN A 241 -6.73 21.45 3.34
N TYR A 242 -6.62 20.82 2.17
CA TYR A 242 -7.39 19.61 1.86
C TYR A 242 -7.11 18.50 2.89
N LEU A 243 -5.84 18.22 3.18
CA LEU A 243 -5.45 17.18 4.15
C LEU A 243 -6.02 17.47 5.56
N ALA A 244 -5.90 18.71 6.04
CA ALA A 244 -6.40 19.10 7.36
C ALA A 244 -7.93 19.06 7.42
N MET A 245 -8.64 19.62 6.43
CA MET A 245 -10.10 19.64 6.37
C MET A 245 -10.68 18.22 6.25
N GLN A 246 -10.04 17.36 5.44
CA GLN A 246 -10.46 15.97 5.31
C GLN A 246 -10.29 15.21 6.63
N ALA A 247 -9.20 15.46 7.34
CA ALA A 247 -8.98 14.88 8.67
C ALA A 247 -10.05 15.29 9.67
N GLU A 248 -10.45 16.56 9.69
CA GLU A 248 -11.54 17.06 10.54
C GLU A 248 -12.88 16.43 10.17
N MET A 249 -13.16 16.30 8.87
CA MET A 249 -14.38 15.65 8.37
C MET A 249 -14.45 14.19 8.79
N TRP A 250 -13.37 13.42 8.63
CA TRP A 250 -13.35 12.01 9.03
C TRP A 250 -13.36 11.83 10.55
N ASN A 251 -12.72 12.70 11.33
CA ASN A 251 -12.78 12.63 12.79
C ASN A 251 -14.17 13.01 13.34
N SER A 252 -14.96 13.80 12.62
CA SER A 252 -16.34 14.16 12.99
C SER A 252 -17.39 13.19 12.43
N ALA A 253 -17.02 12.31 11.51
CA ALA A 253 -17.91 11.28 11.00
C ALA A 253 -18.23 10.24 12.10
N ASP A 254 -19.49 9.81 12.16
CA ASP A 254 -19.94 8.73 13.06
C ASP A 254 -19.42 7.37 12.55
N CYS A 255 -18.14 7.08 12.81
CA CYS A 255 -17.51 5.82 12.49
C CYS A 255 -17.93 4.76 13.52
N LYS A 256 -18.98 4.01 13.17
CA LYS A 256 -19.37 2.79 13.87
C LYS A 256 -18.72 1.61 13.18
N VAL A 257 -17.66 1.08 13.79
CA VAL A 257 -17.03 -0.16 13.33
C VAL A 257 -18.11 -1.24 13.38
N LEU A 258 -18.52 -1.73 12.20
CA LEU A 258 -19.46 -2.83 12.10
C LEU A 258 -18.76 -4.06 12.68
N ALA A 259 -19.34 -4.61 13.75
CA ALA A 259 -18.82 -5.79 14.45
C ALA A 259 -18.91 -7.06 13.59
#